data_AF-A0A6C0BM85-F1
#
_entry.id   AF-A0A6C0BM85-F1
#
_cell.length_a   1.000
_cell.length_b   1.000
_cell.length_c   1.000
_cell.angle_alpha   90.00
_cell.angle_beta   90.00
_cell.angle_gamma   90.00
#
_symmetry.space_group_name_H-M   'P 1'
#
loop_
_entity.id
_entity.type
_entity.pdbx_description
1 polymer ?
#
loop_
_entity_poly.entity_id
_entity_poly.type
_entity_poly.pdbx_seq_one_letter_code
_entity_poly.pdbx_strand_id
1 'polypeptide(L)'
;MSEHSIYGMNFNVPNQYQITSNKTSCKTSTKKTRNQYDKSQTVTSFLDCLHHGQLLEANLWGIELMVSGFGNLFWEAVINDYFNTINYINFHLIAYIDQQFNLWNEIKKSYAGHLWNLCNNQEIRNHVAEMISLLCLTPRIQLSIPEKITSRSAATVDATIVTKSTRFVTLFLKNMSSQSVVYQHFYQLVISYYCNQWDCCLSYINWFVRDENYAVDIDLDFKLPPQLAHKIVVLLLKFFLLQIRTQVPAIQLETVTNLLNTTINYYISAYKKHDLTVCVSIMAYFLFLSRNLETLENPPPVDPSDYQIIRQCLEINLLYQQINSQSKTEPPTSSPTTSNKRPTKARKQKSTTSGFYENPRNQEYLRLINDQQLFLCASTQIAKNQRTTPTADATTNSANTVNTIFPGEIVCIDNKWGENDEGRNDGDDGDEGDVDGGCSCDDDGHSFEIDLCE
;
A
#
# COMPACT_ATOMS: atom_id res chain seq x y z
N MET A 1 -3.26 34.11 28.44
CA MET A 1 -2.78 33.22 27.36
C MET A 1 -4.01 32.76 26.61
N SER A 2 -4.32 33.44 25.51
CA SER A 2 -5.48 33.17 24.66
C SER A 2 -5.07 32.16 23.59
N GLU A 3 -5.68 31.00 23.65
CA GLU A 3 -5.51 29.89 22.71
C GLU A 3 -5.63 30.37 21.27
N HIS A 4 -4.63 30.01 20.48
CA HIS A 4 -4.66 30.11 19.03
C HIS A 4 -5.74 29.18 18.48
N SER A 5 -6.98 29.66 18.35
CA SER A 5 -7.97 29.06 17.44
C SER A 5 -7.63 29.43 15.99
N ILE A 6 -6.45 29.03 15.53
CA ILE A 6 -6.06 29.17 14.13
C ILE A 6 -6.54 27.90 13.43
N TYR A 7 -7.30 28.08 12.34
CA TYR A 7 -8.05 27.08 11.55
C TYR A 7 -9.47 26.77 12.01
N GLY A 8 -10.34 27.77 11.89
CA GLY A 8 -11.78 27.57 11.73
C GLY A 8 -12.14 26.99 10.35
N MET A 9 -11.51 25.88 9.93
CA MET A 9 -12.12 25.07 8.88
C MET A 9 -13.35 24.41 9.49
N ASN A 10 -14.50 24.58 8.85
CA ASN A 10 -15.72 23.94 9.29
C ASN A 10 -15.62 22.44 8.94
N PHE A 11 -14.92 21.66 9.78
CA PHE A 11 -14.76 20.22 9.64
C PHE A 11 -16.08 19.44 9.81
N ASN A 12 -17.15 20.16 10.15
CA ASN A 12 -18.45 19.57 10.32
C ASN A 12 -19.15 19.38 8.97
N VAL A 13 -19.53 18.14 8.74
CA VAL A 13 -20.48 17.79 7.68
C VAL A 13 -21.78 18.60 7.89
N PRO A 14 -22.41 19.13 6.81
CA PRO A 14 -23.70 19.81 6.91
C PRO A 14 -24.72 18.95 7.66
N ASN A 15 -25.55 19.57 8.52
CA ASN A 15 -26.44 18.86 9.43
C ASN A 15 -27.30 17.77 8.76
N GLN A 16 -27.75 17.99 7.53
CA GLN A 16 -28.55 17.02 6.77
C GLN A 16 -27.80 15.72 6.37
N TYR A 17 -26.46 15.73 6.35
CA TYR A 17 -25.63 14.55 6.05
C TYR A 17 -24.87 14.02 7.26
N GLN A 18 -25.15 14.58 8.45
CA GLN A 18 -24.61 14.05 9.69
C GLN A 18 -25.21 12.68 9.97
N ILE A 19 -24.33 11.74 10.26
CA ILE A 19 -24.70 10.41 10.71
C ILE A 19 -25.08 10.54 12.18
N THR A 20 -26.38 10.66 12.44
CA THR A 20 -26.92 10.69 13.80
C THR A 20 -26.98 9.26 14.34
N SER A 21 -26.42 9.06 15.54
CA SER A 21 -26.54 7.80 16.26
C SER A 21 -27.69 7.92 17.25
N ASN A 22 -28.85 7.34 16.94
CA ASN A 22 -29.94 7.21 17.92
C ASN A 22 -29.71 6.04 18.89
N LYS A 23 -28.54 5.36 18.83
CA LYS A 23 -28.25 4.18 19.64
C LYS A 23 -27.02 4.43 20.52
N THR A 24 -27.29 4.75 21.78
CA THR A 24 -26.42 4.55 22.95
C THR A 24 -25.96 3.09 23.13
N SER A 25 -26.44 2.15 22.29
CA SER A 25 -26.11 0.72 22.37
C SER A 25 -25.07 0.27 21.34
N CYS A 26 -24.11 1.12 20.97
CA CYS A 26 -22.89 0.66 20.30
C CYS A 26 -21.98 -0.11 21.28
N LYS A 27 -22.56 -1.05 22.04
CA LYS A 27 -21.81 -2.20 22.55
C LYS A 27 -21.44 -2.97 21.30
N THR A 28 -20.25 -2.67 20.79
CA THR A 28 -19.66 -3.15 19.56
C THR A 28 -19.91 -4.65 19.42
N SER A 29 -20.89 -5.01 18.58
CA SER A 29 -20.92 -6.37 18.06
C SER A 29 -19.65 -6.52 17.26
N THR A 30 -18.67 -7.25 17.80
CA THR A 30 -17.35 -7.45 17.19
C THR A 30 -17.41 -8.12 15.80
N LYS A 31 -18.61 -8.59 15.42
CA LYS A 31 -18.87 -9.38 14.21
C LYS A 31 -19.72 -8.68 13.15
N LYS A 32 -20.51 -7.66 13.51
CA LYS A 32 -21.48 -7.05 12.58
C LYS A 32 -21.28 -5.56 12.40
N THR A 33 -21.55 -5.07 11.19
CA THR A 33 -21.56 -3.65 10.86
C THR A 33 -22.79 -2.94 11.42
N ARG A 34 -22.82 -1.60 11.29
CA ARG A 34 -23.95 -0.77 11.69
C ARG A 34 -25.25 -1.19 11.02
N ASN A 35 -25.18 -1.51 9.72
CA ASN A 35 -26.31 -2.02 8.94
C ASN A 35 -26.53 -3.54 9.07
N GLN A 36 -25.91 -4.19 10.07
CA GLN A 36 -26.05 -5.62 10.39
C GLN A 36 -25.43 -6.58 9.38
N TYR A 37 -24.57 -6.10 8.49
CA TYR A 37 -23.78 -6.96 7.60
C TYR A 37 -22.71 -7.70 8.40
N ASP A 38 -22.30 -8.87 7.92
CA ASP A 38 -21.16 -9.56 8.49
C ASP A 38 -19.87 -8.80 8.16
N LYS A 39 -18.99 -8.66 9.15
CA LYS A 39 -17.73 -7.91 9.02
C LYS A 39 -16.83 -8.49 7.92
N SER A 40 -16.68 -9.81 7.85
CA SER A 40 -15.82 -10.45 6.85
C SER A 40 -16.38 -10.27 5.44
N GLN A 41 -17.70 -10.44 5.28
CA GLN A 41 -18.39 -10.22 4.00
C GLN A 41 -18.27 -8.77 3.53
N THR A 42 -18.30 -7.81 4.46
CA THR A 42 -18.14 -6.38 4.15
C THR A 42 -16.75 -6.09 3.61
N VAL A 43 -15.70 -6.64 4.24
CA VAL A 43 -14.31 -6.51 3.73
C VAL A 43 -14.15 -7.18 2.37
N THR A 44 -14.67 -8.40 2.19
CA THR A 44 -14.61 -9.09 0.90
C THR A 44 -15.32 -8.29 -0.19
N SER A 45 -16.51 -7.75 0.08
CA SER A 45 -17.25 -6.94 -0.90
C SER A 45 -16.52 -5.63 -1.22
N PHE A 46 -15.91 -4.99 -0.21
CA PHE A 46 -15.08 -3.81 -0.42
C PHE A 46 -13.92 -4.09 -1.37
N LEU A 47 -13.14 -5.15 -1.11
CA LEU A 47 -12.00 -5.53 -1.95
C LEU A 47 -12.44 -5.95 -3.36
N ASP A 48 -13.55 -6.69 -3.48
CA ASP A 48 -14.13 -7.08 -4.77
C ASP A 48 -14.51 -5.85 -5.60
N CYS A 49 -15.16 -4.85 -4.99
CA CYS A 49 -15.47 -3.59 -5.66
C CYS A 49 -14.21 -2.82 -6.06
N LEU A 50 -13.17 -2.80 -5.22
CA LEU A 50 -11.87 -2.20 -5.55
C LEU A 50 -11.24 -2.88 -6.78
N HIS A 51 -11.28 -4.23 -6.84
CA HIS A 51 -10.71 -5.02 -7.93
C HIS A 51 -11.43 -4.82 -9.26
N HIS A 52 -12.74 -4.59 -9.21
CA HIS A 52 -13.57 -4.36 -10.38
C HIS A 52 -13.72 -2.88 -10.75
N GLY A 53 -13.02 -1.96 -10.07
CA GLY A 53 -13.12 -0.52 -10.32
C GLY A 53 -14.50 0.07 -10.05
N GLN A 54 -15.30 -0.58 -9.19
CA GLN A 54 -16.66 -0.16 -8.83
C GLN A 54 -16.60 0.92 -7.75
N LEU A 55 -16.33 2.16 -8.18
CA LEU A 55 -16.02 3.27 -7.28
C LEU A 55 -17.12 3.57 -6.26
N LEU A 56 -18.38 3.59 -6.70
CA LEU A 56 -19.51 3.96 -5.85
C LEU A 56 -19.74 2.91 -4.77
N GLU A 57 -19.73 1.64 -5.17
CA GLU A 57 -19.90 0.49 -4.28
C GLU A 57 -18.71 0.34 -3.32
N ALA A 58 -17.48 0.55 -3.81
CA ALA A 58 -16.29 0.55 -2.97
C ALA A 58 -16.37 1.65 -1.90
N ASN A 59 -16.81 2.86 -2.27
CA ASN A 59 -17.05 3.95 -1.32
C ASN A 59 -18.12 3.58 -0.29
N LEU A 60 -19.22 2.97 -0.73
CA LEU A 60 -20.30 2.53 0.16
C LEU A 60 -19.78 1.52 1.20
N TRP A 61 -19.04 0.50 0.78
CA TRP A 61 -18.50 -0.51 1.68
C TRP A 61 -17.37 0.02 2.58
N GLY A 62 -16.49 0.87 2.04
CA GLY A 62 -15.44 1.53 2.82
C GLY A 62 -16.03 2.42 3.91
N ILE A 63 -17.04 3.23 3.58
CA ILE A 63 -17.77 4.04 4.56
C ILE A 63 -18.49 3.15 5.56
N GLU A 64 -19.13 2.05 5.16
CA GLU A 64 -19.78 1.11 6.08
C GLU A 64 -18.80 0.59 7.15
N LEU A 65 -17.57 0.23 6.77
CA LEU A 65 -16.52 -0.17 7.71
C LEU A 65 -16.15 0.97 8.66
N MET A 66 -15.95 2.18 8.14
CA MET A 66 -15.60 3.37 8.95
C MET A 66 -16.70 3.71 9.96
N VAL A 67 -17.96 3.78 9.53
CA VAL A 67 -19.12 4.13 10.38
C VAL A 67 -19.50 3.06 11.39
N SER A 68 -19.01 1.84 11.18
CA SER A 68 -19.16 0.72 12.10
C SER A 68 -18.06 0.66 13.16
N GLY A 69 -17.08 1.58 13.11
CA GLY A 69 -15.92 1.57 14.00
C GLY A 69 -14.85 0.54 13.61
N PHE A 70 -14.89 0.02 12.38
CA PHE A 70 -13.92 -0.93 11.84
C PHE A 70 -12.83 -0.25 11.01
N GLY A 71 -12.47 1.00 11.34
CA GLY A 71 -11.46 1.76 10.58
C GLY A 71 -10.06 1.11 10.55
N ASN A 72 -9.61 0.47 11.63
CA ASN A 72 -8.36 -0.31 11.62
C ASN A 72 -8.41 -1.42 10.57
N LEU A 73 -9.55 -2.12 10.46
CA LEU A 73 -9.73 -3.22 9.53
C LEU A 73 -9.81 -2.74 8.07
N PHE A 74 -10.40 -1.57 7.84
CA PHE A 74 -10.38 -0.90 6.55
C PHE A 74 -8.94 -0.63 6.09
N TRP A 75 -8.12 -0.02 6.93
CA TRP A 75 -6.72 0.29 6.60
C TRP A 75 -5.88 -0.96 6.41
N GLU A 76 -6.05 -1.98 7.25
CA GLU A 76 -5.40 -3.27 7.08
C GLU A 76 -5.79 -3.93 5.74
N ALA A 77 -7.07 -3.90 5.37
CA ALA A 77 -7.53 -4.42 4.09
C ALA A 77 -6.91 -3.66 2.91
N VAL A 78 -6.84 -2.33 2.98
CA VAL A 78 -6.21 -1.48 1.95
C VAL A 78 -4.73 -1.80 1.78
N ILE A 79 -3.97 -1.84 2.87
CA ILE A 79 -2.52 -2.08 2.84
C ILE A 79 -2.23 -3.48 2.32
N ASN A 80 -2.95 -4.49 2.83
CA ASN A 80 -2.80 -5.87 2.37
C ASN A 80 -3.16 -6.01 0.89
N ASP A 81 -4.23 -5.35 0.45
CA ASP A 81 -4.65 -5.34 -0.95
C ASP A 81 -3.60 -4.69 -1.87
N TYR A 82 -3.01 -3.57 -1.43
CA TYR A 82 -1.92 -2.92 -2.13
C TYR A 82 -0.76 -3.90 -2.37
N PHE A 83 -0.27 -4.54 -1.31
CA PHE A 83 0.86 -5.46 -1.44
C PHE A 83 0.51 -6.71 -2.26
N ASN A 84 -0.73 -7.19 -2.20
CA ASN A 84 -1.10 -8.42 -2.92
C ASN A 84 -1.45 -8.20 -4.40
N THR A 85 -1.93 -7.01 -4.80
CA THR A 85 -2.53 -6.82 -6.13
C THR A 85 -2.06 -5.60 -6.92
N ILE A 86 -1.45 -4.60 -6.28
CA ILE A 86 -1.06 -3.32 -6.93
C ILE A 86 0.47 -3.18 -7.00
N ASN A 87 1.08 -3.46 -5.85
CA ASN A 87 2.45 -3.45 -5.41
C ASN A 87 3.53 -2.78 -6.30
N TYR A 88 3.77 -3.22 -7.52
CA TYR A 88 4.95 -2.79 -8.31
C TYR A 88 4.62 -1.86 -9.49
N ILE A 89 3.35 -1.52 -9.72
CA ILE A 89 2.98 -0.61 -10.82
C ILE A 89 3.13 0.86 -10.39
N ASN A 90 2.86 1.15 -9.12
CA ASN A 90 2.86 2.50 -8.59
C ASN A 90 3.48 2.57 -7.18
N PHE A 91 4.81 2.65 -7.14
CA PHE A 91 5.61 2.71 -5.90
C PHE A 91 5.27 3.92 -5.01
N HIS A 92 4.75 5.00 -5.58
CA HIS A 92 4.38 6.20 -4.81
C HIS A 92 3.08 6.02 -4.03
N LEU A 93 2.23 5.10 -4.48
CA LEU A 93 0.93 4.90 -3.86
C LEU A 93 1.04 4.38 -2.43
N ILE A 94 2.03 3.55 -2.08
CA ILE A 94 2.21 3.13 -0.68
C ILE A 94 2.64 4.29 0.23
N ALA A 95 3.50 5.18 -0.25
CA ALA A 95 3.89 6.36 0.52
C ALA A 95 2.67 7.27 0.77
N TYR A 96 1.81 7.42 -0.23
CA TYR A 96 0.54 8.14 -0.08
C TYR A 96 -0.42 7.43 0.88
N ILE A 97 -0.62 6.11 0.76
CA ILE A 97 -1.45 5.32 1.69
C ILE A 97 -0.96 5.49 3.14
N ASP A 98 0.36 5.45 3.35
CA ASP A 98 0.97 5.65 4.66
C ASP A 98 0.69 7.05 5.23
N GLN A 99 0.83 8.09 4.40
CA GLN A 99 0.47 9.45 4.77
C GLN A 99 -1.01 9.55 5.17
N GLN A 100 -1.92 8.95 4.40
CA GLN A 100 -3.35 8.96 4.71
C GLN A 100 -3.67 8.18 5.99
N PHE A 101 -2.98 7.06 6.23
CA PHE A 101 -3.12 6.28 7.46
C PHE A 101 -2.63 7.05 8.69
N ASN A 102 -1.50 7.76 8.57
CA ASN A 102 -0.96 8.60 9.64
C ASN A 102 -1.89 9.76 9.97
N LEU A 103 -2.41 10.46 8.95
CA LEU A 103 -3.42 11.49 9.13
C LEU A 103 -4.68 10.96 9.83
N TRP A 104 -5.15 9.78 9.41
CA TRP A 104 -6.27 9.12 10.09
C TRP A 104 -5.96 8.84 11.56
N ASN A 105 -4.76 8.36 11.90
CA ASN A 105 -4.35 8.12 13.27
C ASN A 105 -4.29 9.40 14.10
N GLU A 106 -3.79 10.50 13.54
CA GLU A 106 -3.73 11.81 14.19
C GLU A 106 -5.13 12.34 14.49
N ILE A 107 -6.02 12.37 13.49
CA ILE A 107 -7.39 12.81 13.69
C ILE A 107 -8.09 11.86 14.67
N LYS A 108 -7.94 10.54 14.54
CA LYS A 108 -8.53 9.57 15.48
C LYS A 108 -8.15 9.85 16.94
N LYS A 109 -6.90 10.27 17.22
CA LYS A 109 -6.45 10.64 18.58
C LYS A 109 -7.25 11.83 19.13
N SER A 110 -7.63 12.80 18.30
CA SER A 110 -8.41 13.97 18.73
C SER A 110 -9.86 13.63 19.10
N TYR A 111 -10.36 12.45 18.72
CA TYR A 111 -11.72 11.97 19.04
C TYR A 111 -11.73 10.92 20.17
N ALA A 112 -10.77 10.98 21.11
CA ALA A 112 -10.59 10.03 22.21
C ALA A 112 -11.93 9.61 22.89
N GLY A 113 -12.36 8.36 22.66
CA GLY A 113 -13.61 7.80 23.21
C GLY A 113 -14.90 8.08 22.41
N HIS A 114 -14.84 8.95 21.41
CA HIS A 114 -15.95 9.33 20.54
C HIS A 114 -15.66 9.00 19.07
N LEU A 115 -15.10 7.82 18.79
CA LEU A 115 -14.79 7.34 17.43
C LEU A 115 -15.99 7.39 16.46
N TRP A 116 -17.22 7.33 16.98
CA TRP A 116 -18.43 7.47 16.17
C TRP A 116 -18.57 8.88 15.55
N ASN A 117 -18.05 9.93 16.21
CA ASN A 117 -18.01 11.29 15.69
C ASN A 117 -17.00 11.47 14.57
N LEU A 118 -15.97 10.62 14.50
CA LEU A 118 -14.98 10.63 13.42
C LEU A 118 -15.65 10.51 12.05
N CYS A 119 -16.77 9.80 11.99
CA CYS A 119 -17.54 9.59 10.77
C CYS A 119 -18.28 10.84 10.29
N ASN A 120 -18.37 11.88 11.13
CA ASN A 120 -18.93 13.19 10.79
C ASN A 120 -17.85 14.24 10.57
N ASN A 121 -16.57 13.85 10.60
CA ASN A 121 -15.46 14.70 10.19
C ASN A 121 -15.38 14.70 8.65
N GLN A 122 -15.55 15.88 8.04
CA GLN A 122 -15.58 16.01 6.58
C GLN A 122 -14.22 15.71 5.94
N GLU A 123 -13.12 16.04 6.61
CA GLU A 123 -11.76 15.78 6.13
C GLU A 123 -11.51 14.28 6.03
N ILE A 124 -11.84 13.49 7.07
CA ILE A 124 -11.76 12.02 7.01
C ILE A 124 -12.61 11.42 5.90
N ARG A 125 -13.83 11.93 5.68
CA ARG A 125 -14.68 11.46 4.57
C ARG A 125 -14.02 11.69 3.22
N ASN A 126 -13.44 12.87 3.02
CA ASN A 126 -12.74 13.22 1.79
C ASN A 126 -11.53 12.30 1.58
N HIS A 127 -10.70 12.11 2.60
CA HIS A 127 -9.50 11.27 2.51
C HIS A 127 -9.83 9.80 2.22
N VAL A 128 -10.82 9.24 2.91
CA VAL A 128 -11.27 7.87 2.65
C VAL A 128 -11.78 7.75 1.22
N ALA A 129 -12.61 8.69 0.76
CA ALA A 129 -13.16 8.66 -0.59
C ALA A 129 -12.09 8.81 -1.67
N GLU A 130 -11.14 9.73 -1.48
CA GLU A 130 -9.99 9.95 -2.36
C GLU A 130 -9.12 8.70 -2.45
N MET A 131 -8.77 8.10 -1.30
CA MET A 131 -7.97 6.88 -1.26
C MET A 131 -8.70 5.71 -1.95
N ILE A 132 -10.01 5.52 -1.72
CA ILE A 132 -10.80 4.49 -2.41
C ILE A 132 -10.79 4.74 -3.92
N SER A 133 -10.91 5.99 -4.33
CA SER A 133 -10.87 6.38 -5.75
C SER A 133 -9.53 6.02 -6.38
N LEU A 134 -8.43 6.37 -5.74
CA LEU A 134 -7.09 6.03 -6.21
C LEU A 134 -6.90 4.52 -6.32
N LEU A 135 -7.34 3.74 -5.32
CA LEU A 135 -7.24 2.28 -5.37
C LEU A 135 -8.12 1.64 -6.45
N CYS A 136 -9.33 2.16 -6.68
CA CYS A 136 -10.21 1.67 -7.76
C CYS A 136 -9.63 1.92 -9.14
N LEU A 137 -8.96 3.06 -9.32
CA LEU A 137 -8.44 3.51 -10.62
C LEU A 137 -7.02 3.03 -10.90
N THR A 138 -6.30 2.58 -9.87
CA THR A 138 -4.94 2.06 -10.06
C THR A 138 -4.99 0.70 -10.76
N PRO A 139 -4.23 0.51 -11.86
CA PRO A 139 -4.12 -0.80 -12.50
C PRO A 139 -3.66 -1.87 -11.51
N ARG A 140 -4.17 -3.09 -11.67
CA ARG A 140 -3.85 -4.22 -10.79
C ARG A 140 -3.13 -5.29 -11.58
N ILE A 141 -2.09 -5.85 -10.99
CA ILE A 141 -1.47 -7.08 -11.49
C ILE A 141 -1.28 -8.02 -10.31
N GLN A 142 -1.94 -9.17 -10.40
CA GLN A 142 -1.80 -10.21 -9.41
C GLN A 142 -0.39 -10.82 -9.49
N LEU A 143 0.36 -10.72 -8.40
CA LEU A 143 1.67 -11.34 -8.30
C LEU A 143 1.51 -12.86 -8.14
N SER A 144 1.94 -13.62 -9.15
CA SER A 144 2.00 -15.08 -9.06
C SER A 144 3.28 -15.51 -8.33
N ILE A 145 3.16 -15.83 -7.04
CA ILE A 145 4.28 -16.33 -6.23
C ILE A 145 4.36 -17.86 -6.38
N PRO A 146 5.45 -18.43 -6.93
CA PRO A 146 5.58 -19.87 -7.02
C PRO A 146 5.75 -20.52 -5.64
N GLU A 147 4.94 -21.54 -5.35
CA GLU A 147 5.01 -22.26 -4.07
C GLU A 147 6.29 -23.09 -3.93
N LYS A 148 6.84 -23.58 -5.05
CA LYS A 148 8.01 -24.43 -5.08
C LYS A 148 9.14 -23.75 -5.84
N ILE A 149 10.36 -23.94 -5.34
CA ILE A 149 11.58 -23.54 -6.05
C ILE A 149 11.60 -24.30 -7.37
N THR A 150 11.41 -23.58 -8.46
CA THR A 150 11.53 -24.14 -9.80
C THR A 150 13.01 -24.12 -10.14
N SER A 151 13.66 -25.27 -10.04
CA SER A 151 15.01 -25.47 -10.57
C SER A 151 14.94 -25.40 -12.09
N ARG A 152 15.05 -24.19 -12.64
CA ARG A 152 15.11 -24.04 -14.08
C ARG A 152 16.42 -24.67 -14.55
N SER A 153 16.33 -25.53 -15.56
CA SER A 153 17.47 -26.10 -16.27
C SER A 153 18.47 -24.97 -16.51
N ALA A 154 19.72 -25.18 -16.09
CA ALA A 154 20.83 -24.25 -16.27
C ALA A 154 21.02 -23.98 -17.78
N ALA A 155 20.23 -23.05 -18.33
CA ALA A 155 20.68 -22.28 -19.47
C ALA A 155 22.06 -21.75 -19.09
N THR A 156 23.03 -21.86 -20.01
CA THR A 156 24.43 -21.52 -19.76
C THR A 156 24.52 -20.12 -19.15
N VAL A 157 24.66 -20.08 -17.83
CA VAL A 157 24.81 -18.82 -17.09
C VAL A 157 26.16 -18.26 -17.47
N ASP A 158 26.18 -16.99 -17.87
CA ASP A 158 27.41 -16.29 -18.21
C ASP A 158 28.42 -16.40 -17.06
N ALA A 159 29.65 -16.82 -17.37
CA ALA A 159 30.73 -16.96 -16.39
C ALA A 159 31.02 -15.65 -15.63
N THR A 160 30.77 -14.49 -16.25
CA THR A 160 30.89 -13.18 -15.61
C THR A 160 29.83 -12.99 -14.51
N ILE A 161 28.58 -13.39 -14.75
CA ILE A 161 27.49 -13.35 -13.76
C ILE A 161 27.80 -14.30 -12.59
N VAL A 162 28.31 -15.50 -12.89
CA VAL A 162 28.74 -16.48 -11.87
C VAL A 162 29.83 -15.89 -10.99
N THR A 163 30.85 -15.27 -11.60
CA THR A 163 31.97 -14.67 -10.87
C THR A 163 31.51 -13.50 -10.00
N LYS A 164 30.66 -12.62 -10.53
CA LYS A 164 30.09 -11.49 -9.80
C LYS A 164 29.24 -11.96 -8.62
N SER A 165 28.34 -12.92 -8.85
CA SER A 165 27.49 -13.52 -7.82
C SER A 165 28.31 -14.20 -6.72
N THR A 166 29.36 -14.95 -7.10
CA THR A 166 30.26 -15.61 -6.15
C THR A 166 30.94 -14.58 -5.26
N ARG A 167 31.57 -13.55 -5.84
CA ARG A 167 32.22 -12.48 -5.07
C ARG A 167 31.23 -11.82 -4.11
N PHE A 168 30.05 -11.49 -4.61
CA PHE A 168 29.00 -10.86 -3.81
C PHE A 168 28.59 -11.74 -2.61
N VAL A 169 28.27 -13.02 -2.86
CA VAL A 169 27.81 -13.94 -1.82
C VAL A 169 28.92 -14.23 -0.82
N THR A 170 30.18 -14.37 -1.24
CA THR A 170 31.30 -14.56 -0.31
C THR A 170 31.53 -13.37 0.62
N LEU A 171 31.21 -12.14 0.17
CA LEU A 171 31.27 -10.95 1.04
C LEU A 171 30.14 -10.95 2.06
N PHE A 172 28.93 -11.33 1.65
CA PHE A 172 27.74 -11.34 2.52
C PHE A 172 27.72 -12.50 3.51
N LEU A 173 28.25 -13.66 3.10
CA LEU A 173 28.16 -14.93 3.83
C LEU A 173 29.56 -15.47 4.19
N LYS A 174 30.50 -14.59 4.55
CA LYS A 174 31.90 -14.93 4.83
C LYS A 174 32.08 -16.08 5.83
N ASN A 175 31.18 -16.18 6.81
CA ASN A 175 31.25 -17.17 7.89
C ASN A 175 30.35 -18.39 7.67
N MET A 176 29.63 -18.50 6.54
CA MET A 176 28.81 -19.67 6.23
C MET A 176 29.54 -20.68 5.36
N SER A 177 29.32 -21.96 5.63
CA SER A 177 29.74 -23.03 4.73
C SER A 177 29.01 -22.94 3.39
N SER A 178 29.75 -23.13 2.29
CA SER A 178 29.20 -23.24 0.94
C SER A 178 28.27 -24.44 0.74
N GLN A 179 28.34 -25.42 1.66
CA GLN A 179 27.44 -26.58 1.70
C GLN A 179 26.15 -26.31 2.47
N SER A 180 26.01 -25.16 3.15
CA SER A 180 24.78 -24.83 3.85
C SER A 180 23.65 -24.52 2.87
N VAL A 181 22.43 -24.95 3.22
CA VAL A 181 21.22 -24.72 2.40
C VAL A 181 20.97 -23.22 2.19
N VAL A 182 21.15 -22.42 3.25
CA VAL A 182 21.03 -20.95 3.20
C VAL A 182 21.99 -20.35 2.18
N TYR A 183 23.27 -20.75 2.21
CA TYR A 183 24.25 -20.27 1.23
C TYR A 183 23.83 -20.63 -0.19
N GLN A 184 23.44 -21.89 -0.43
CA GLN A 184 23.05 -22.35 -1.76
C GLN A 184 21.81 -21.61 -2.28
N HIS A 185 20.77 -21.46 -1.47
CA HIS A 185 19.55 -20.74 -1.87
C HIS A 185 19.79 -19.25 -2.08
N PHE A 186 20.60 -18.61 -1.22
CA PHE A 186 20.93 -17.19 -1.40
C PHE A 186 21.77 -16.98 -2.66
N TYR A 187 22.74 -17.86 -2.91
CA TYR A 187 23.54 -17.85 -4.13
C TYR A 187 22.68 -17.99 -5.39
N GLN A 188 21.73 -18.92 -5.39
CA GLN A 188 20.80 -19.10 -6.51
C GLN A 188 19.84 -17.92 -6.69
N LEU A 189 19.41 -17.28 -5.59
CA LEU A 189 18.63 -16.04 -5.66
C LEU A 189 19.43 -14.92 -6.33
N VAL A 190 20.70 -14.74 -5.97
CA VAL A 190 21.57 -13.70 -6.56
C VAL A 190 21.84 -13.96 -8.05
N ILE A 191 22.06 -15.22 -8.44
CA ILE A 191 22.17 -15.57 -9.87
C ILE A 191 20.86 -15.28 -10.60
N SER A 192 19.73 -15.76 -10.07
CA SER A 192 18.40 -15.51 -10.66
C SER A 192 18.12 -14.01 -10.79
N TYR A 193 18.62 -13.24 -9.82
CA TYR A 193 18.54 -11.79 -9.81
C TYR A 193 19.29 -11.17 -10.99
N TYR A 194 20.54 -11.55 -11.24
CA TYR A 194 21.31 -11.01 -12.36
C TYR A 194 20.90 -11.58 -13.72
N CYS A 195 20.28 -12.76 -13.76
CA CYS A 195 19.74 -13.37 -14.99
C CYS A 195 18.31 -12.93 -15.34
N ASN A 196 17.73 -11.96 -14.63
CA ASN A 196 16.35 -11.50 -14.84
C ASN A 196 15.28 -12.59 -14.74
N GLN A 197 15.51 -13.61 -13.91
CA GLN A 197 14.58 -14.73 -13.69
C GLN A 197 13.63 -14.43 -12.51
N TRP A 198 12.57 -13.67 -12.77
CA TRP A 198 11.61 -13.22 -11.75
C TRP A 198 10.97 -14.35 -10.94
N ASP A 199 10.42 -15.36 -11.60
CA ASP A 199 9.75 -16.47 -10.93
C ASP A 199 10.68 -17.22 -9.97
N CYS A 200 11.95 -17.39 -10.37
CA CYS A 200 12.97 -18.01 -9.53
C CYS A 200 13.26 -17.15 -8.30
N CYS A 201 13.48 -15.84 -8.46
CA CYS A 201 13.65 -14.92 -7.34
C CYS A 201 12.46 -14.96 -6.36
N LEU A 202 11.22 -14.92 -6.87
CA LEU A 202 10.01 -14.98 -6.05
C LEU A 202 9.90 -16.30 -5.27
N SER A 203 10.26 -17.43 -5.89
CA SER A 203 10.27 -18.73 -5.22
C SER A 203 11.27 -18.80 -4.06
N TYR A 204 12.45 -18.19 -4.21
CA TYR A 204 13.44 -18.10 -3.14
C TYR A 204 13.00 -17.11 -2.05
N ILE A 205 12.43 -15.96 -2.40
CA ILE A 205 11.85 -15.03 -1.42
C ILE A 205 10.80 -15.74 -0.57
N ASN A 206 9.88 -16.48 -1.21
CA ASN A 206 8.86 -17.26 -0.52
C ASN A 206 9.48 -18.28 0.45
N TRP A 207 10.56 -18.96 0.04
CA TRP A 207 11.31 -19.87 0.91
C TRP A 207 11.92 -19.14 2.12
N PHE A 208 12.67 -18.06 1.88
CA PHE A 208 13.35 -17.30 2.95
C PHE A 208 12.39 -16.67 3.97
N VAL A 209 11.22 -16.20 3.53
CA VAL A 209 10.24 -15.58 4.43
C VAL A 209 9.51 -16.63 5.27
N ARG A 210 9.25 -17.82 4.71
CA ARG A 210 8.52 -18.89 5.40
C ARG A 210 9.40 -19.80 6.25
N ASP A 211 10.72 -19.71 6.14
CA ASP A 211 11.61 -20.53 6.95
C ASP A 211 11.74 -19.97 8.38
N GLU A 212 11.16 -20.70 9.33
CA GLU A 212 11.18 -20.32 10.75
C GLU A 212 12.44 -20.79 11.49
N ASN A 213 13.17 -21.77 10.94
CA ASN A 213 14.13 -22.60 11.67
C ASN A 213 15.55 -22.05 11.69
N TYR A 214 15.90 -21.19 10.74
CA TYR A 214 17.27 -20.70 10.64
C TYR A 214 17.39 -19.30 11.23
N ALA A 215 18.26 -19.20 12.25
CA ALA A 215 18.79 -17.94 12.70
C ALA A 215 20.12 -17.64 12.01
N VAL A 216 20.33 -16.40 11.55
CA VAL A 216 21.63 -15.95 11.06
C VAL A 216 22.04 -14.74 11.88
N ASP A 217 23.23 -14.81 12.46
CA ASP A 217 23.87 -13.66 13.08
C ASP A 217 24.60 -12.86 11.99
N ILE A 218 24.04 -11.71 11.62
CA ILE A 218 24.56 -10.86 10.54
C ILE A 218 24.82 -9.50 11.13
N ASP A 219 26.07 -9.04 10.99
CA ASP A 219 26.41 -7.67 11.31
C ASP A 219 25.76 -6.72 10.27
N LEU A 220 24.94 -5.80 10.77
CA LEU A 220 24.17 -4.86 9.98
C LEU A 220 24.66 -3.45 10.24
N ASP A 221 24.96 -2.74 9.16
CA ASP A 221 25.33 -1.32 9.20
C ASP A 221 24.14 -0.40 9.60
N PHE A 222 22.95 -0.97 9.84
CA PHE A 222 21.73 -0.25 10.21
C PHE A 222 20.97 -1.00 11.31
N LYS A 223 20.29 -0.24 12.17
CA LYS A 223 19.51 -0.78 13.29
C LYS A 223 18.25 -1.47 12.76
N LEU A 224 18.14 -2.78 12.94
CA LEU A 224 16.88 -3.51 12.81
C LEU A 224 16.27 -3.78 14.20
N PRO A 225 14.94 -3.91 14.29
CA PRO A 225 14.33 -4.41 15.51
C PRO A 225 14.92 -5.80 15.88
N PRO A 226 15.14 -6.08 17.18
CA PRO A 226 15.74 -7.35 17.63
C PRO A 226 15.02 -8.60 17.09
N GLN A 227 13.70 -8.49 16.84
CA GLN A 227 12.90 -9.59 16.31
C GLN A 227 13.27 -10.00 14.87
N LEU A 228 13.90 -9.11 14.10
CA LEU A 228 14.36 -9.38 12.74
C LEU A 228 15.86 -9.65 12.66
N ALA A 229 16.67 -9.13 13.59
CA ALA A 229 18.13 -9.17 13.54
C ALA A 229 18.71 -10.58 13.33
N HIS A 230 18.03 -11.60 13.85
CA HIS A 230 18.47 -12.99 13.76
C HIS A 230 17.86 -13.78 12.60
N LYS A 231 17.07 -13.18 11.71
CA LYS A 231 16.32 -13.93 10.69
C LYS A 231 17.01 -13.87 9.34
N ILE A 232 16.97 -14.96 8.57
CA ILE A 232 17.60 -15.02 7.23
C ILE A 232 17.07 -13.92 6.30
N VAL A 233 15.83 -13.46 6.52
CA VAL A 233 15.18 -12.40 5.75
C VAL A 233 15.99 -11.10 5.70
N VAL A 234 16.86 -10.88 6.69
CA VAL A 234 17.81 -9.77 6.73
C VAL A 234 18.80 -9.82 5.57
N LEU A 235 19.21 -11.01 5.11
CA LEU A 235 20.07 -11.15 3.93
C LEU A 235 19.39 -10.59 2.69
N LEU A 236 18.08 -10.85 2.54
CA LEU A 236 17.29 -10.34 1.42
C LEU A 236 17.18 -8.82 1.47
N LEU A 237 16.85 -8.26 2.65
CA LEU A 237 16.80 -6.81 2.83
C LEU A 237 18.15 -6.17 2.51
N LYS A 238 19.24 -6.66 3.09
CA LYS A 238 20.60 -6.13 2.85
C LYS A 238 20.98 -6.22 1.38
N PHE A 239 20.63 -7.32 0.70
CA PHE A 239 20.84 -7.48 -0.73
C PHE A 239 20.08 -6.43 -1.55
N PHE A 240 18.76 -6.33 -1.38
CA PHE A 240 17.92 -5.42 -2.14
C PHE A 240 18.26 -3.95 -1.86
N LEU A 241 18.49 -3.59 -0.59
CA LEU A 241 18.90 -2.23 -0.21
C LEU A 241 20.23 -1.85 -0.87
N LEU A 242 21.19 -2.77 -0.95
CA LEU A 242 22.44 -2.51 -1.66
C LEU A 242 22.22 -2.31 -3.17
N GLN A 243 21.38 -3.15 -3.81
CA GLN A 243 21.07 -2.97 -5.23
C GLN A 243 20.36 -1.63 -5.49
N ILE A 244 19.40 -1.24 -4.64
CA ILE A 244 18.72 0.05 -4.71
C ILE A 244 19.75 1.17 -4.55
N ARG A 245 20.59 1.14 -3.52
CA ARG A 245 21.64 2.15 -3.30
C ARG A 245 22.56 2.34 -4.49
N THR A 246 22.90 1.27 -5.22
CA THR A 246 23.75 1.37 -6.41
C THR A 246 23.07 2.04 -7.61
N GLN A 247 21.74 2.13 -7.61
CA GLN A 247 20.94 2.71 -8.70
C GLN A 247 20.38 4.09 -8.37
N VAL A 248 20.21 4.44 -7.09
CA VAL A 248 19.61 5.70 -6.65
C VAL A 248 20.54 6.89 -6.94
N PRO A 249 20.12 7.87 -7.75
CA PRO A 249 20.81 9.15 -7.85
C PRO A 249 20.77 9.88 -6.50
N ALA A 250 21.86 10.57 -6.13
CA ALA A 250 21.96 11.25 -4.82
C ALA A 250 20.78 12.19 -4.51
N ILE A 251 20.18 12.79 -5.55
CA ILE A 251 19.05 13.72 -5.45
C ILE A 251 17.78 13.06 -4.89
N GLN A 252 17.60 11.75 -5.07
CA GLN A 252 16.38 11.02 -4.69
C GLN A 252 16.55 10.18 -3.41
N LEU A 253 17.71 10.28 -2.76
CA LEU A 253 18.06 9.41 -1.63
C LEU A 253 17.06 9.54 -0.48
N GLU A 254 16.58 10.76 -0.19
CA GLU A 254 15.60 11.00 0.88
C GLU A 254 14.24 10.33 0.59
N THR A 255 13.67 10.55 -0.60
CA THR A 255 12.38 9.97 -0.99
C THR A 255 12.42 8.45 -0.96
N VAL A 256 13.48 7.86 -1.51
CA VAL A 256 13.68 6.40 -1.50
C VAL A 256 13.86 5.90 -0.07
N THR A 257 14.62 6.61 0.77
CA THR A 257 14.83 6.23 2.18
C THR A 257 13.50 6.21 2.95
N ASN A 258 12.66 7.23 2.79
CA ASN A 258 11.35 7.30 3.43
C ASN A 258 10.46 6.14 2.98
N LEU A 259 10.41 5.86 1.67
CA LEU A 259 9.66 4.74 1.12
C LEU A 259 10.14 3.39 1.68
N LEU A 260 11.45 3.18 1.75
CA LEU A 260 12.05 1.96 2.30
C LEU A 260 11.71 1.79 3.78
N ASN A 261 11.82 2.86 4.58
CA ASN A 261 11.46 2.85 6.00
C ASN A 261 9.99 2.49 6.21
N THR A 262 9.08 3.14 5.49
CA THR A 262 7.65 2.82 5.51
C THR A 262 7.40 1.35 5.16
N THR A 263 8.04 0.86 4.09
CA THR A 263 7.89 -0.54 3.65
C THR A 263 8.43 -1.55 4.67
N ILE A 264 9.58 -1.25 5.30
CA ILE A 264 10.17 -2.09 6.37
C ILE A 264 9.23 -2.12 7.58
N ASN A 265 8.63 -0.99 7.97
CA ASN A 265 7.66 -0.93 9.06
C ASN A 265 6.43 -1.79 8.80
N TYR A 266 5.91 -1.80 7.56
CA TYR A 266 4.85 -2.71 7.16
C TYR A 266 5.28 -4.17 7.22
N TYR A 267 6.50 -4.49 6.78
CA TYR A 267 7.05 -5.84 6.89
C TYR A 267 7.07 -6.32 8.34
N ILE A 268 7.59 -5.49 9.26
CA ILE A 268 7.67 -5.79 10.69
C ILE A 268 6.25 -6.02 11.27
N SER A 269 5.30 -5.17 10.90
CA SER A 269 3.91 -5.26 11.36
C SER A 269 3.25 -6.57 10.90
N ALA A 270 3.38 -6.91 9.61
CA ALA A 270 2.87 -8.15 9.05
C ALA A 270 3.53 -9.39 9.68
N TYR A 271 4.85 -9.33 9.89
CA TYR A 271 5.62 -10.40 10.51
C TYR A 271 5.18 -10.66 11.95
N LYS A 272 4.96 -9.60 12.76
CA LYS A 272 4.43 -9.72 14.13
C LYS A 272 3.04 -10.35 14.19
N LYS A 273 2.24 -10.21 13.12
CA LYS A 273 0.93 -10.83 12.98
C LYS A 273 0.99 -12.26 12.41
N HIS A 274 2.18 -12.77 12.11
CA HIS A 274 2.39 -14.03 11.38
C HIS A 274 1.72 -14.06 9.99
N ASP A 275 1.52 -12.90 9.36
CA ASP A 275 1.01 -12.83 7.98
C ASP A 275 2.16 -12.99 6.97
N LEU A 276 2.64 -14.23 6.86
CA LEU A 276 3.77 -14.56 5.99
C LEU A 276 3.47 -14.27 4.52
N THR A 277 2.20 -14.32 4.10
CA THR A 277 1.82 -14.01 2.72
C THR A 277 2.09 -12.54 2.41
N VAL A 278 1.68 -11.63 3.29
CA VAL A 278 1.98 -10.20 3.14
C VAL A 278 3.48 -9.94 3.24
N CYS A 279 4.21 -10.63 4.13
CA CYS A 279 5.68 -10.53 4.18
C CYS A 279 6.35 -10.90 2.85
N VAL A 280 5.89 -11.97 2.17
CA VAL A 280 6.40 -12.36 0.85
C VAL A 280 6.08 -11.28 -0.19
N SER A 281 4.85 -10.76 -0.21
CA SER A 281 4.45 -9.68 -1.10
C SER A 281 5.29 -8.41 -0.91
N ILE A 282 5.59 -8.03 0.33
CA ILE A 282 6.47 -6.90 0.63
C ILE A 282 7.91 -7.17 0.16
N MET A 283 8.41 -8.39 0.31
CA MET A 283 9.75 -8.73 -0.20
C MET A 283 9.82 -8.77 -1.72
N ALA A 284 8.76 -9.20 -2.38
CA ALA A 284 8.62 -9.06 -3.82
C ALA A 284 8.65 -7.59 -4.23
N TYR A 285 8.00 -6.70 -3.48
CA TYR A 285 8.07 -5.25 -3.71
C TYR A 285 9.52 -4.72 -3.65
N PHE A 286 10.32 -5.10 -2.65
CA PHE A 286 11.75 -4.76 -2.60
C PHE A 286 12.52 -5.28 -3.83
N LEU A 287 12.25 -6.51 -4.25
CA LEU A 287 12.84 -7.07 -5.47
C LEU A 287 12.52 -6.20 -6.69
N PHE A 288 11.24 -5.80 -6.86
CA PHE A 288 10.82 -4.94 -7.97
C PHE A 288 11.49 -3.56 -7.93
N LEU A 289 11.45 -2.91 -6.76
CA LEU A 289 12.07 -1.60 -6.55
C LEU A 289 13.56 -1.63 -6.83
N SER A 290 14.24 -2.71 -6.46
CA SER A 290 15.67 -2.89 -6.70
C SER A 290 16.06 -3.07 -8.16
N ARG A 291 15.11 -3.33 -9.07
CA ARG A 291 15.40 -3.54 -10.50
C ARG A 291 14.89 -2.43 -11.40
N ASN A 292 13.82 -1.76 -10.99
CA ASN A 292 13.12 -0.80 -11.83
C ASN A 292 13.06 0.57 -11.16
N LEU A 293 14.15 1.03 -10.56
CA LEU A 293 14.15 2.30 -9.84
C LEU A 293 13.78 3.49 -10.75
N GLU A 294 14.08 3.41 -12.05
CA GLU A 294 13.68 4.40 -13.05
C GLU A 294 12.16 4.65 -13.10
N THR A 295 11.35 3.66 -12.73
CA THR A 295 9.88 3.81 -12.67
C THR A 295 9.43 4.69 -11.49
N LEU A 296 10.31 4.90 -10.50
CA LEU A 296 10.07 5.85 -9.42
C LEU A 296 10.14 7.31 -9.93
N GLU A 297 10.94 7.58 -10.96
CA GLU A 297 11.10 8.94 -11.49
C GLU A 297 9.88 9.40 -12.30
N ASN A 298 9.22 8.46 -12.97
CA ASN A 298 8.14 8.72 -13.90
C ASN A 298 6.92 7.89 -13.50
N PRO A 299 6.08 8.36 -12.56
CA PRO A 299 4.83 7.68 -12.26
C PRO A 299 4.04 7.52 -13.56
N PRO A 300 3.35 6.36 -13.76
CA PRO A 300 2.56 6.16 -14.97
C PRO A 300 1.58 7.32 -15.11
N PRO A 301 1.51 7.98 -16.29
CA PRO A 301 0.59 9.09 -16.47
C PRO A 301 -0.82 8.59 -16.24
N VAL A 302 -1.54 9.23 -15.32
CA VAL A 302 -2.99 9.03 -15.20
C VAL A 302 -3.58 9.54 -16.51
N ASP A 303 -4.27 8.69 -17.27
CA ASP A 303 -4.94 9.11 -18.50
C ASP A 303 -6.28 9.78 -18.12
N PRO A 304 -6.38 11.13 -18.13
CA PRO A 304 -7.63 11.80 -17.80
C PRO A 304 -8.71 11.56 -18.87
N SER A 305 -8.34 10.97 -20.01
CA SER A 305 -9.26 10.59 -21.08
C SER A 305 -9.85 9.20 -20.92
N ASP A 306 -9.47 8.45 -19.87
CA ASP A 306 -10.11 7.18 -19.54
C ASP A 306 -11.60 7.41 -19.31
N TYR A 307 -12.41 6.81 -20.18
CA TYR A 307 -13.86 6.92 -20.16
C TYR A 307 -14.46 6.52 -18.81
N GLN A 308 -13.87 5.54 -18.11
CA GLN A 308 -14.35 5.12 -16.80
C GLN A 308 -14.14 6.23 -15.76
N ILE A 309 -12.98 6.90 -15.78
CA ILE A 309 -12.68 8.03 -14.89
C ILE A 309 -13.64 9.18 -15.18
N ILE A 310 -13.80 9.56 -16.45
CA ILE A 310 -14.70 10.65 -16.87
C ILE A 310 -16.14 10.35 -16.43
N ARG A 311 -16.62 9.13 -16.69
CA ARG A 311 -17.97 8.70 -16.33
C ARG A 311 -18.18 8.74 -14.81
N GLN A 312 -17.22 8.27 -14.02
CA GLN A 312 -17.31 8.28 -12.56
C GLN A 312 -17.32 9.71 -12.01
N CYS A 313 -16.43 10.59 -12.48
CA CYS A 313 -16.44 12.01 -12.10
C CYS A 313 -17.78 12.68 -12.44
N LEU A 314 -18.37 12.33 -13.58
CA LEU A 314 -19.68 12.82 -13.98
C LEU A 314 -20.80 12.32 -13.06
N GLU A 315 -20.83 11.03 -12.73
CA GLU A 315 -21.83 10.44 -11.84
C GLU A 315 -21.78 11.10 -10.45
N ILE A 316 -20.58 11.36 -9.92
CA ILE A 316 -20.38 12.11 -8.68
C ILE A 316 -20.93 13.53 -8.80
N ASN A 317 -20.60 14.24 -9.88
CA ASN A 317 -21.09 15.61 -10.11
C ASN A 317 -22.63 15.66 -10.22
N LEU A 318 -23.25 14.69 -10.86
CA LEU A 318 -24.71 14.59 -10.98
C LEU A 318 -25.37 14.32 -9.62
N LEU A 319 -24.78 13.46 -8.80
CA LEU A 319 -25.22 13.26 -7.41
C LEU A 319 -25.15 14.56 -6.61
N TYR A 320 -24.04 15.31 -6.70
CA TYR A 320 -23.92 16.63 -6.04
C TYR A 320 -24.98 17.63 -6.51
N GLN A 321 -25.30 17.66 -7.82
CA GLN A 321 -26.35 18.53 -8.35
C GLN A 321 -27.74 18.15 -7.84
N GLN A 322 -28.05 16.86 -7.77
CA GLN A 322 -29.31 16.36 -7.21
C GLN A 322 -29.45 16.75 -5.74
N ILE A 323 -28.39 16.56 -4.98
CA ILE A 323 -28.30 16.92 -3.56
C ILE A 323 -28.52 18.43 -3.36
N ASN A 324 -27.85 19.27 -4.16
CA ASN A 324 -28.00 20.73 -4.11
C ASN A 324 -29.37 21.23 -4.59
N SER A 325 -30.05 20.46 -5.42
CA SER A 325 -31.41 20.80 -5.88
C SER A 325 -32.43 20.50 -4.79
N GLN A 326 -32.26 19.39 -4.07
CA GLN A 326 -33.15 19.01 -2.96
C GLN A 326 -33.08 20.01 -1.80
N SER A 327 -31.88 20.51 -1.47
CA SER A 327 -31.70 21.50 -0.38
C SER A 327 -32.33 22.87 -0.65
N LYS A 328 -32.60 23.21 -1.93
CA LYS A 328 -33.25 24.47 -2.31
C LYS A 328 -34.77 24.41 -2.28
N THR A 329 -35.36 23.22 -2.18
CA THR A 329 -36.82 23.02 -2.29
C THR A 329 -37.58 22.98 -0.96
N GLU A 330 -36.92 23.09 0.19
CA GLU A 330 -37.60 23.27 1.48
C GLU A 330 -37.55 24.74 1.94
N PRO A 331 -38.60 25.54 1.69
CA PRO A 331 -38.77 26.78 2.43
C PRO A 331 -39.17 26.47 3.89
N PRO A 332 -38.73 27.26 4.87
CA PRO A 332 -39.16 27.12 6.25
C PRO A 332 -40.62 27.62 6.37
N THR A 333 -41.58 26.74 6.16
CA THR A 333 -42.96 27.02 6.58
C THR A 333 -43.07 26.84 8.09
N SER A 334 -42.91 27.96 8.81
CA SER A 334 -43.71 28.26 9.99
C SER A 334 -45.20 28.16 9.57
N SER A 335 -46.15 27.57 10.30
CA SER A 335 -46.41 27.51 11.74
C SER A 335 -47.55 26.46 11.97
N PRO A 336 -47.99 26.20 13.21
CA PRO A 336 -48.57 24.92 13.62
C PRO A 336 -50.08 24.83 13.38
N THR A 337 -50.58 23.62 13.12
CA THR A 337 -51.95 23.29 13.52
C THR A 337 -52.12 21.80 13.77
N THR A 338 -52.58 21.52 14.99
CA THR A 338 -53.11 20.27 15.51
C THR A 338 -54.01 19.52 14.51
N SER A 339 -53.83 18.22 14.35
CA SER A 339 -54.79 17.21 14.84
C SER A 339 -54.47 15.79 14.37
N ASN A 340 -54.83 14.85 15.25
CA ASN A 340 -54.74 13.40 15.14
C ASN A 340 -55.22 12.82 13.80
N LYS A 341 -54.49 11.82 13.27
CA LYS A 341 -54.96 10.42 13.12
C LYS A 341 -53.95 9.54 12.35
N ARG A 342 -53.64 8.38 12.93
CA ARG A 342 -53.17 7.13 12.27
C ARG A 342 -54.30 6.54 11.40
N PRO A 343 -54.07 5.66 10.39
CA PRO A 343 -53.08 4.57 10.43
C PRO A 343 -52.33 4.20 9.12
N THR A 344 -51.31 3.38 9.37
CA THR A 344 -50.47 2.50 8.55
C THR A 344 -50.94 2.08 7.15
N LYS A 345 -50.06 2.22 6.14
CA LYS A 345 -49.91 1.29 5.00
C LYS A 345 -48.45 1.11 4.62
N ALA A 346 -48.09 -0.14 4.31
CA ALA A 346 -46.76 -0.59 3.90
C ALA A 346 -46.31 0.07 2.59
N ARG A 347 -45.12 0.69 2.61
CA ARG A 347 -44.49 1.34 1.46
C ARG A 347 -43.57 0.32 0.79
N LYS A 348 -43.96 -0.19 -0.38
CA LYS A 348 -43.07 -0.92 -1.30
C LYS A 348 -41.92 0.02 -1.69
N GLN A 349 -40.67 -0.39 -1.45
CA GLN A 349 -39.49 0.25 -2.00
C GLN A 349 -39.55 0.16 -3.53
N LYS A 350 -39.67 1.31 -4.17
CA LYS A 350 -39.61 1.47 -5.62
C LYS A 350 -38.13 1.67 -5.97
N SER A 351 -37.57 0.79 -6.80
CA SER A 351 -36.22 0.93 -7.36
C SER A 351 -36.07 2.31 -8.01
N THR A 352 -35.12 3.10 -7.51
CA THR A 352 -34.88 4.50 -7.92
C THR A 352 -33.93 4.65 -9.10
N THR A 353 -33.46 3.56 -9.72
CA THR A 353 -32.52 3.62 -10.85
C THR A 353 -33.19 3.89 -12.21
N SER A 354 -34.50 3.67 -12.38
CA SER A 354 -35.14 3.82 -13.71
C SER A 354 -35.32 5.28 -14.15
N GLY A 355 -35.48 6.23 -13.22
CA GLY A 355 -35.76 7.63 -13.58
C GLY A 355 -34.58 8.41 -14.16
N PHE A 356 -33.36 7.92 -13.99
CA PHE A 356 -32.15 8.63 -14.46
C PHE A 356 -32.00 8.58 -15.98
N TYR A 357 -32.17 7.40 -16.58
CA TYR A 357 -32.07 7.18 -18.03
C TYR A 357 -33.29 7.65 -18.81
N GLU A 358 -34.42 7.84 -18.12
CA GLU A 358 -35.67 8.33 -18.71
C GLU A 358 -35.75 9.86 -18.75
N ASN A 359 -34.84 10.59 -18.09
CA ASN A 359 -34.83 12.05 -18.09
C ASN A 359 -34.27 12.59 -19.43
N PRO A 360 -35.04 13.37 -20.22
CA PRO A 360 -34.62 13.86 -21.53
C PRO A 360 -33.32 14.68 -21.51
N ARG A 361 -33.05 15.41 -20.43
CA ARG A 361 -31.80 16.17 -20.27
C ARG A 361 -30.59 15.26 -20.07
N ASN A 362 -30.77 14.14 -19.37
CA ASN A 362 -29.72 13.14 -19.20
C ASN A 362 -29.47 12.38 -20.51
N GLN A 363 -30.51 12.16 -21.32
CA GLN A 363 -30.36 11.56 -22.64
C GLN A 363 -29.62 12.48 -23.63
N GLU A 364 -29.91 13.78 -23.62
CA GLU A 364 -29.20 14.76 -24.44
C GLU A 364 -27.72 14.90 -24.01
N TYR A 365 -27.45 14.78 -22.70
CA TYR A 365 -26.11 14.76 -22.17
C TYR A 365 -25.32 13.49 -22.54
N LEU A 366 -25.94 12.31 -22.44
CA LEU A 366 -25.36 11.04 -22.92
C LEU A 366 -25.11 11.08 -24.44
N ARG A 367 -25.96 11.78 -25.20
CA ARG A 367 -25.73 12.01 -26.64
C ARG A 367 -24.48 12.84 -26.89
N LEU A 368 -24.28 13.94 -26.16
CA LEU A 368 -23.09 14.78 -26.29
C LEU A 368 -21.79 14.03 -25.95
N ILE A 369 -21.83 13.12 -24.99
CA ILE A 369 -20.70 12.22 -24.66
C ILE A 369 -20.40 11.27 -25.83
N ASN A 370 -21.43 10.62 -26.40
CA ASN A 370 -21.25 9.75 -27.56
C ASN A 370 -20.73 10.53 -28.79
N ASP A 371 -21.19 11.77 -28.97
CA ASP A 371 -20.73 12.66 -30.05
C ASP A 371 -19.24 13.04 -29.86
N GLN A 372 -18.79 13.30 -28.62
CA GLN A 372 -17.37 13.53 -28.31
C GLN A 372 -16.52 12.27 -28.48
N GLN A 373 -17.05 11.08 -28.16
CA GLN A 373 -16.37 9.80 -28.41
C GLN A 373 -16.16 9.54 -29.90
N LEU A 374 -17.18 9.80 -30.72
CA LEU A 374 -17.08 9.68 -32.18
C LEU A 374 -16.01 10.63 -32.74
N PHE A 375 -15.90 11.84 -32.18
CA PHE A 375 -14.89 12.81 -32.56
C PHE A 375 -13.46 12.36 -32.19
N LEU A 376 -13.26 11.81 -30.98
CA LEU A 376 -11.96 11.31 -30.53
C LEU A 376 -11.54 10.07 -31.33
N CYS A 377 -12.44 9.11 -31.57
CA CYS A 377 -12.16 7.94 -32.41
C CYS A 377 -11.79 8.33 -33.85
N ALA A 378 -12.47 9.32 -34.44
CA ALA A 378 -12.13 9.85 -35.75
C ALA A 378 -10.73 10.49 -35.76
N SER A 379 -10.38 11.23 -34.70
CA SER A 379 -9.07 11.87 -34.55
C SER A 379 -7.93 10.84 -34.43
N THR A 380 -8.14 9.75 -33.69
CA THR A 380 -7.15 8.66 -33.57
C THR A 380 -6.98 7.90 -34.89
N GLN A 381 -8.04 7.72 -35.68
CA GLN A 381 -7.93 7.11 -37.01
C GLN A 381 -7.17 8.01 -38.00
N ILE A 382 -7.39 9.33 -37.95
CA ILE A 382 -6.64 10.30 -38.75
C ILE A 382 -5.13 10.24 -38.39
N ALA A 383 -4.80 10.20 -37.09
CA ALA A 383 -3.41 10.08 -36.63
C ALA A 383 -2.74 8.75 -37.06
N LYS A 384 -3.50 7.64 -37.09
CA LYS A 384 -3.01 6.34 -37.59
C LYS A 384 -2.79 6.35 -39.11
N ASN A 385 -3.67 6.99 -39.86
CA ASN A 385 -3.55 7.10 -41.31
C ASN A 385 -2.38 8.00 -41.73
N GLN A 386 -2.08 9.05 -40.96
CA GLN A 386 -0.89 9.90 -41.19
C GLN A 386 0.45 9.21 -40.90
N ARG A 387 0.46 8.09 -40.15
CA ARG A 387 1.66 7.28 -39.89
C ARG A 387 1.94 6.20 -40.94
N THR A 388 1.07 6.02 -41.93
CA THR A 388 1.22 4.95 -42.94
C THR A 388 1.62 5.44 -44.33
N THR A 389 1.98 6.72 -44.49
CA THR A 389 2.65 7.18 -45.71
C THR A 389 4.04 6.55 -45.80
N PRO A 390 4.34 5.73 -46.83
CA PRO A 390 5.65 5.15 -47.01
C PRO A 390 6.62 6.23 -47.48
N THR A 391 7.60 6.57 -46.65
CA THR A 391 8.79 7.30 -47.10
C THR A 391 9.60 6.40 -48.01
N ALA A 392 9.61 6.77 -49.29
CA ALA A 392 10.43 6.16 -50.33
C ALA A 392 11.93 6.28 -50.01
N ASP A 393 12.65 5.29 -50.54
CA ASP A 393 14.05 4.96 -50.34
C ASP A 393 15.05 6.12 -50.39
N ALA A 394 15.97 6.13 -49.41
CA ALA A 394 17.29 6.72 -49.56
C ALA A 394 18.32 5.81 -48.88
N THR A 395 18.88 4.92 -49.68
CA THR A 395 20.10 4.15 -49.41
C THR A 395 21.30 5.07 -49.19
N THR A 396 22.01 4.93 -48.08
CA THR A 396 23.49 5.00 -48.05
C THR A 396 24.08 4.41 -46.76
N ASN A 397 25.13 3.63 -46.97
CA ASN A 397 26.00 2.98 -45.98
C ASN A 397 26.68 3.97 -45.02
N SER A 398 26.86 3.58 -43.76
CA SER A 398 28.19 3.50 -43.13
C SER A 398 28.09 2.89 -41.72
N ALA A 399 28.96 1.92 -41.48
CA ALA A 399 29.23 1.35 -40.17
C ALA A 399 29.65 2.42 -39.16
N ASN A 400 29.14 2.31 -37.93
CA ASN A 400 29.87 2.70 -36.73
C ASN A 400 29.29 1.97 -35.52
N THR A 401 29.99 0.90 -35.13
CA THR A 401 29.93 0.26 -33.82
C THR A 401 30.32 1.27 -32.75
N VAL A 402 29.36 1.70 -31.93
CA VAL A 402 29.63 2.35 -30.65
C VAL A 402 29.51 1.25 -29.58
N ASN A 403 30.66 0.76 -29.15
CA ASN A 403 30.80 0.01 -27.90
C ASN A 403 30.58 0.99 -26.73
N THR A 404 29.38 0.99 -26.15
CA THR A 404 29.18 1.53 -24.79
C THR A 404 29.66 0.49 -23.78
N ILE A 405 30.95 0.56 -23.46
CA ILE A 405 31.54 -0.05 -22.28
C ILE A 405 31.14 0.83 -21.09
N PHE A 406 30.35 0.30 -20.17
CA PHE A 406 30.19 0.87 -18.83
C PHE A 406 31.26 0.27 -17.92
N PRO A 407 32.24 1.04 -17.41
CA PRO A 407 33.07 0.60 -16.31
C PRO A 407 32.38 1.01 -15.00
N GLY A 408 31.57 0.10 -14.46
CA GLY A 408 31.16 0.17 -13.05
C GLY A 408 32.23 -0.50 -12.20
N GLU A 409 33.32 0.22 -11.88
CA GLU A 409 34.24 -0.22 -10.83
C GLU A 409 33.47 -0.27 -9.50
N ILE A 410 33.49 -1.45 -8.86
CA ILE A 410 33.07 -1.60 -7.47
C ILE A 410 34.14 -0.89 -6.63
N VAL A 411 33.88 0.36 -6.26
CA VAL A 411 34.67 1.06 -5.25
C VAL A 411 34.37 0.40 -3.91
N CYS A 412 35.30 -0.43 -3.43
CA CYS A 412 35.34 -0.84 -2.03
C CYS A 412 35.69 0.42 -1.21
N ILE A 413 34.69 1.04 -0.58
CA ILE A 413 34.92 2.10 0.39
C ILE A 413 35.30 1.40 1.70
N ASP A 414 36.57 1.51 2.09
CA ASP A 414 37.06 1.13 3.41
C ASP A 414 36.40 2.03 4.48
N ASN A 415 35.58 1.43 5.34
CA ASN A 415 35.10 2.09 6.54
C ASN A 415 36.17 1.98 7.64
N LYS A 416 37.00 3.02 7.79
CA LYS A 416 37.66 3.31 9.06
C LYS A 416 36.81 4.32 9.83
N TRP A 417 36.10 3.84 10.84
CA TRP A 417 35.62 4.68 11.93
C TRP A 417 36.41 4.31 13.19
N GLY A 418 36.94 5.35 13.84
CA GLY A 418 38.02 5.26 14.81
C GLY A 418 37.65 4.49 16.07
N GLU A 419 38.60 3.66 16.48
CA GLU A 419 38.75 3.20 17.85
C GLU A 419 38.94 4.42 18.76
N ASN A 420 38.04 4.61 19.73
CA ASN A 420 38.37 5.34 20.93
C ASN A 420 38.60 4.31 22.03
N ASP A 421 39.89 4.12 22.32
CA ASP A 421 40.40 3.65 23.60
C ASP A 421 39.93 4.59 24.72
N GLU A 422 39.18 4.07 25.69
CA GLU A 422 39.37 4.43 27.10
C GLU A 422 39.22 3.15 27.93
N GLY A 423 40.27 2.80 28.66
CA GLY A 423 40.37 1.59 29.46
C GLY A 423 40.22 1.78 30.96
N ARG A 424 40.40 0.64 31.66
CA ARG A 424 40.60 0.44 33.12
C ARG A 424 39.38 0.70 34.01
N ASN A 425 39.10 -0.05 35.07
CA ASN A 425 39.88 -1.02 35.85
C ASN A 425 38.95 -1.87 36.74
N ASP A 426 39.37 -3.10 37.01
CA ASP A 426 39.37 -3.89 38.26
C ASP A 426 38.17 -4.00 39.23
N GLY A 427 37.95 -5.26 39.67
CA GLY A 427 37.38 -5.66 40.97
C GLY A 427 35.91 -6.09 40.90
N ASP A 428 35.40 -7.09 41.62
CA ASP A 428 35.95 -7.98 42.65
C ASP A 428 34.87 -9.06 42.90
N ASP A 429 35.24 -10.09 43.65
CA ASP A 429 34.50 -11.30 44.04
C ASP A 429 33.04 -11.12 44.51
N GLY A 430 32.20 -12.17 44.39
CA GLY A 430 30.99 -12.26 45.21
C GLY A 430 29.92 -13.31 44.84
N ASP A 431 29.92 -14.40 45.60
CA ASP A 431 28.79 -15.21 46.07
C ASP A 431 27.92 -16.06 45.12
N GLU A 432 28.11 -17.38 45.27
CA GLU A 432 27.11 -18.42 45.06
C GLU A 432 26.00 -18.30 46.11
N GLY A 433 24.76 -18.15 45.66
CA GLY A 433 23.57 -18.20 46.52
C GLY A 433 22.49 -19.07 45.90
N ASP A 434 22.31 -20.26 46.45
CA ASP A 434 21.14 -21.12 46.26
C ASP A 434 19.86 -20.42 46.76
N VAL A 435 18.84 -20.34 45.90
CA VAL A 435 17.46 -20.09 46.34
C VAL A 435 16.47 -20.91 45.50
N ASP A 436 15.87 -21.89 46.16
CA ASP A 436 14.60 -22.54 45.80
C ASP A 436 13.47 -21.50 45.67
N GLY A 437 12.67 -21.57 44.61
CA GLY A 437 11.50 -20.71 44.46
C GLY A 437 10.53 -21.20 43.39
N GLY A 438 9.40 -21.75 43.82
CA GLY A 438 8.42 -22.45 43.01
C GLY A 438 7.65 -21.61 42.00
N CYS A 439 7.15 -22.30 40.97
CA CYS A 439 6.19 -21.79 40.01
C CYS A 439 4.84 -21.48 40.70
N SER A 440 4.46 -20.21 40.72
CA SER A 440 3.06 -19.79 40.76
C SER A 440 2.74 -19.03 39.48
N CYS A 441 1.78 -19.54 38.73
CA CYS A 441 1.21 -18.88 37.56
C CYS A 441 0.24 -17.81 38.06
N ASP A 442 0.62 -16.54 37.93
CA ASP A 442 -0.33 -15.43 38.05
C ASP A 442 -0.32 -14.62 36.75
N ASP A 443 -1.51 -14.55 36.17
CA ASP A 443 -1.93 -13.69 35.06
C ASP A 443 -1.84 -12.23 35.48
N ASP A 444 -0.88 -11.48 34.93
CA ASP A 444 -0.88 -10.02 35.00
C ASP A 444 -0.85 -9.42 33.58
N GLY A 445 -2.01 -8.91 33.19
CA GLY A 445 -2.19 -8.08 32.01
C GLY A 445 -1.49 -6.73 32.19
N HIS A 446 -0.25 -6.64 31.71
CA HIS A 446 0.45 -5.36 31.59
C HIS A 446 0.13 -4.68 30.24
N SER A 447 -0.62 -3.58 30.32
CA SER A 447 -0.61 -2.53 29.32
C SER A 447 0.78 -1.87 29.29
N PHE A 448 1.50 -2.01 28.19
CA PHE A 448 2.76 -1.29 27.97
C PHE A 448 2.47 0.13 27.47
N GLU A 449 2.76 1.11 28.33
CA GLU A 449 3.07 2.49 27.95
C GLU A 449 4.36 2.49 27.12
N ILE A 450 4.36 3.25 26.03
CA ILE A 450 5.54 3.49 25.20
C ILE A 450 6.09 4.86 25.61
N ASP A 451 7.17 4.86 26.38
CA ASP A 451 8.03 6.03 26.53
C ASP A 451 8.93 6.13 25.29
N LEU A 452 8.73 7.22 24.54
CA LEU A 452 9.65 7.66 23.48
C LEU A 452 10.59 8.68 24.11
N CYS A 453 11.82 8.28 24.40
CA CYS A 453 12.91 9.21 24.67
C CYS A 453 13.69 9.51 23.37
N GLU A 454 14.14 10.77 23.34
CA GLU A 454 14.74 11.57 22.25
C GLU A 454 15.85 10.93 21.42
#